data_AF-A0A7K0J7K9-F1
#
_entry.id   AF-A0A7K0J7K9-F1
#
_cell.length_a   1.000
_cell.length_b   1.000
_cell.length_c   1.000
_cell.angle_alpha   90.00
_cell.angle_beta   90.00
_cell.angle_gamma   90.00
#
_symmetry.space_group_name_H-M   'P 1'
#
loop_
_entity.id
_entity.type
_entity.pdbx_description
1 polymer ?
#
loop_
_entity_poly.entity_id
_entity_poly.type
_entity_poly.pdbx_seq_one_letter_code
_entity_poly.pdbx_strand_id
1 'polypeptide(L)'
;MTNATPPPMGWYPDPAGSDQERYWDGERWTRNLRNPPDPQPRHGVGHVPETLAPVSRVPSSPRPVVATARRSGSDESQDKKGLTADGVPLAGWWWRALSTIIDALVVWIVVAVTMRDTIASIVHGYQQFLGDSMRAINAGANPADVITTQSLMQAEFVNDMSNLVGAVIVSQAIYQFIMLTACAGSVGQLICGLRVVTVGKGKENRRLVWWRALIRAAAWACVEIGNQFIVLLTPFSYLMPLWQRSRQTIHDAVAGTQVIRPGRQADAE
;
A
#
# COMPACT_ATOMS: atom_id res chain seq x y z
N MET A 1 8.00 -11.16 -60.24
CA MET A 1 8.34 -10.69 -58.89
C MET A 1 7.06 -10.71 -58.07
N THR A 2 6.81 -11.75 -57.29
CA THR A 2 5.58 -11.86 -56.48
C THR A 2 5.78 -11.12 -55.17
N ASN A 3 5.16 -9.94 -55.03
CA ASN A 3 5.09 -9.20 -53.77
C ASN A 3 4.25 -10.01 -52.77
N ALA A 4 4.91 -10.78 -51.89
CA ALA A 4 4.25 -11.37 -50.73
C ALA A 4 3.87 -10.22 -49.78
N THR A 5 2.57 -10.04 -49.56
CA THR A 5 2.08 -9.08 -48.55
C THR A 5 2.54 -9.59 -47.17
N PRO A 6 3.19 -8.76 -46.34
CA PRO A 6 3.64 -9.19 -45.02
C PRO A 6 2.43 -9.62 -44.18
N PRO A 7 2.59 -10.62 -43.28
CA PRO A 7 1.50 -11.04 -42.42
C PRO A 7 1.04 -9.87 -41.53
N PRO A 8 -0.27 -9.78 -41.23
CA PRO A 8 -0.79 -8.75 -40.33
C PRO A 8 -0.15 -8.89 -38.94
N MET A 9 -0.12 -7.79 -38.18
CA MET A 9 0.33 -7.83 -36.80
C MET A 9 -0.49 -8.85 -35.99
N GLY A 10 0.18 -9.72 -35.23
CA GLY A 10 -0.51 -10.83 -34.60
C GLY A 10 0.42 -11.87 -33.99
N TRP A 11 -0.19 -12.90 -33.41
CA TRP A 11 0.52 -14.02 -32.81
C TRP A 11 0.59 -15.18 -33.79
N TYR A 12 1.78 -15.76 -33.91
CA TYR A 12 2.07 -16.83 -34.85
C TYR A 12 2.99 -17.86 -34.21
N PRO A 13 3.04 -19.10 -34.74
CA PRO A 13 3.99 -20.11 -34.27
C PRO A 13 5.42 -19.58 -34.29
N ASP A 14 6.19 -19.84 -33.22
CA ASP A 14 7.56 -19.32 -33.11
C ASP A 14 8.45 -19.91 -34.23
N PRO A 15 9.00 -19.09 -35.15
CA PRO A 15 9.90 -19.57 -36.20
C PRO A 15 11.22 -20.15 -35.65
N ALA A 16 11.55 -19.89 -34.38
CA ALA A 16 12.68 -20.53 -33.70
C ALA A 16 12.39 -21.96 -33.20
N GLY A 17 11.18 -22.49 -33.42
CA GLY A 17 10.82 -23.88 -33.15
C GLY A 17 10.34 -24.16 -31.72
N SER A 18 9.87 -23.14 -30.99
CA SER A 18 9.22 -23.33 -29.69
C SER A 18 7.74 -23.71 -29.87
N ASP A 19 7.18 -24.50 -28.95
CA ASP A 19 5.74 -24.80 -28.86
C ASP A 19 4.87 -23.57 -28.46
N GLN A 20 5.46 -22.38 -28.44
CA GLN A 20 4.84 -21.10 -28.10
C GLN A 20 4.54 -20.27 -29.35
N GLU A 21 3.63 -19.31 -29.21
CA GLU A 21 3.41 -18.29 -30.22
C GLU A 21 4.27 -17.06 -29.93
N ARG A 22 4.88 -16.50 -30.98
CA ARG A 22 5.64 -15.24 -30.95
C ARG A 22 4.83 -14.13 -31.60
N TYR A 23 4.92 -12.93 -31.06
CA TYR A 23 4.22 -11.77 -31.63
C TYR A 23 5.01 -11.13 -32.78
N TRP A 24 4.35 -10.98 -33.93
CA TRP A 24 4.79 -10.24 -35.12
C TRP A 24 4.21 -8.82 -35.09
N ASP A 25 5.05 -7.80 -35.18
CA ASP A 25 4.63 -6.39 -35.08
C ASP A 25 4.31 -5.74 -36.44
N GLY A 26 4.45 -6.49 -37.54
CA GLY A 26 4.28 -5.99 -38.92
C GLY A 26 5.60 -5.82 -39.67
N GLU A 27 6.72 -5.65 -38.95
CA GLU A 27 8.06 -5.47 -39.54
C GLU A 27 9.06 -6.54 -39.06
N ARG A 28 8.93 -7.02 -37.81
CA ARG A 28 9.82 -8.02 -37.20
C ARG A 28 9.15 -8.85 -36.10
N TRP A 29 9.81 -9.95 -35.76
CA TRP A 29 9.46 -10.77 -34.61
C TRP A 29 9.89 -10.12 -33.29
N THR A 30 8.97 -10.01 -32.33
CA THR A 30 9.26 -9.46 -31.00
C THR A 30 9.74 -10.54 -30.02
N ARG A 31 10.19 -10.13 -28.83
CA ARG A 31 10.57 -11.05 -27.74
C ARG A 31 9.37 -11.58 -26.95
N ASN A 32 8.16 -11.14 -27.27
CA ASN A 32 6.95 -11.55 -26.56
C ASN A 32 6.56 -12.97 -27.00
N LEU A 33 6.50 -13.87 -26.03
CA LEU A 33 6.08 -15.26 -26.19
C LEU A 33 4.82 -15.49 -25.36
N ARG A 34 3.89 -16.29 -25.89
CA ARG A 34 2.73 -16.78 -25.15
C ARG A 34 2.51 -18.26 -25.42
N ASN A 35 1.90 -18.96 -24.47
CA ASN A 35 1.35 -20.27 -24.75
C ASN A 35 0.14 -20.10 -25.69
N PRO A 36 -0.02 -20.97 -26.71
CA PRO A 36 -1.22 -20.98 -27.52
C PRO A 36 -2.44 -21.18 -26.62
N PRO A 37 -3.56 -20.49 -26.88
CA PRO A 37 -4.78 -20.68 -26.09
C PRO A 37 -5.24 -22.14 -26.20
N ASP A 38 -5.67 -22.73 -25.07
CA ASP A 38 -6.25 -24.07 -25.06
C ASP A 38 -7.37 -24.17 -26.12
N PRO A 39 -7.45 -25.27 -26.89
CA PRO A 39 -8.49 -25.42 -27.91
C PRO A 39 -9.86 -25.34 -27.23
N GLN A 40 -10.54 -24.20 -27.40
CA GLN A 40 -11.92 -24.04 -26.97
C GLN A 40 -12.78 -25.07 -27.71
N PRO A 41 -13.65 -25.83 -27.03
CA PRO A 41 -14.60 -26.71 -27.69
C PRO A 41 -15.53 -25.85 -28.57
N ARG A 42 -15.44 -26.04 -29.88
CA ARG A 42 -16.31 -25.38 -30.86
C ARG A 42 -17.77 -25.73 -30.53
N HIS A 43 -18.58 -24.72 -30.21
CA HIS A 43 -20.04 -24.85 -30.19
C HIS A 43 -20.53 -25.09 -31.63
N GLY A 44 -20.63 -26.37 -32.02
CA GLY A 44 -21.28 -26.80 -33.24
C GLY A 44 -22.79 -26.70 -33.08
N VAL A 45 -23.40 -25.75 -33.79
CA VAL A 45 -24.84 -25.70 -34.03
C VAL A 45 -25.19 -26.91 -34.92
N GLY A 46 -26.12 -27.73 -34.43
CA GLY A 46 -26.38 -29.06 -34.97
C GLY A 46 -27.11 -29.11 -36.31
N HIS A 47 -26.96 -30.25 -36.98
CA HIS A 47 -28.03 -30.92 -37.72
C HIS A 47 -27.64 -32.39 -37.93
N VAL A 48 -28.48 -33.30 -37.42
CA VAL A 48 -28.50 -34.73 -37.77
C VAL A 48 -29.34 -34.87 -39.05
N PRO A 49 -29.06 -35.86 -39.93
CA PRO A 49 -29.81 -37.10 -39.79
C PRO A 49 -28.97 -38.38 -39.95
N GLU A 50 -29.52 -39.39 -39.30
CA GLU A 50 -29.09 -40.76 -39.08
C GLU A 50 -29.39 -41.65 -40.29
N THR A 51 -28.40 -42.34 -40.87
CA THR A 51 -28.62 -43.65 -41.53
C THR A 51 -27.30 -44.45 -41.74
N LEU A 52 -27.40 -45.76 -41.47
CA LEU A 52 -26.53 -46.90 -41.87
C LEU A 52 -25.40 -47.35 -40.91
N ALA A 53 -25.70 -48.46 -40.20
CA ALA A 53 -24.81 -49.36 -39.41
C ALA A 53 -23.81 -50.15 -40.32
N PRO A 54 -22.85 -51.01 -39.84
CA PRO A 54 -22.77 -51.68 -38.53
C PRO A 54 -21.39 -51.88 -37.84
N VAL A 55 -21.48 -52.16 -36.54
CA VAL A 55 -20.68 -53.06 -35.66
C VAL A 55 -19.20 -53.38 -36.00
N SER A 56 -18.30 -53.05 -35.07
CA SER A 56 -17.26 -53.98 -34.60
C SER A 56 -16.98 -53.81 -33.11
N ARG A 57 -17.28 -54.87 -32.36
CA ARG A 57 -16.94 -55.03 -30.93
C ARG A 57 -15.45 -55.29 -30.78
N VAL A 58 -14.83 -54.62 -29.82
CA VAL A 58 -13.71 -55.18 -29.03
C VAL A 58 -14.01 -54.89 -27.55
N PRO A 59 -14.06 -55.89 -26.66
CA PRO A 59 -14.20 -55.66 -25.24
C PRO A 59 -12.82 -55.40 -24.62
N SER A 60 -12.66 -54.31 -23.88
CA SER A 60 -11.49 -54.05 -23.04
C SER A 60 -11.96 -53.58 -21.67
N SER A 61 -11.57 -54.32 -20.65
CA SER A 61 -12.01 -54.27 -19.26
C SER A 61 -11.87 -52.87 -18.61
N PRO A 62 -12.68 -52.54 -17.59
CA PRO A 62 -12.56 -51.28 -16.86
C PRO A 62 -11.30 -51.28 -15.99
N ARG A 63 -10.31 -50.46 -16.34
CA ARG A 63 -9.22 -50.08 -15.46
C ARG A 63 -9.77 -49.03 -14.49
N PRO A 64 -9.63 -49.17 -13.15
CA PRO A 64 -10.00 -48.11 -12.24
C PRO A 64 -8.97 -46.98 -12.42
N VAL A 65 -9.37 -45.94 -13.13
CA VAL A 65 -8.66 -44.66 -13.11
C VAL A 65 -8.85 -44.12 -11.71
N VAL A 66 -7.89 -44.40 -10.84
CA VAL A 66 -7.68 -43.59 -9.64
C VAL A 66 -7.49 -42.18 -10.16
N ALA A 67 -8.54 -41.37 -10.06
CA ALA A 67 -8.46 -39.94 -10.23
C ALA A 67 -7.57 -39.43 -9.09
N THR A 68 -6.25 -39.48 -9.32
CA THR A 68 -5.37 -38.53 -8.68
C THR A 68 -5.87 -37.18 -9.14
N ALA A 69 -6.64 -36.54 -8.27
CA ALA A 69 -6.90 -35.12 -8.33
C ALA A 69 -5.52 -34.47 -8.39
N ARG A 70 -5.05 -34.24 -9.62
CA ARG A 70 -3.86 -33.46 -9.93
C ARG A 70 -4.26 -32.07 -9.53
N ARG A 71 -4.06 -31.78 -8.24
CA ARG A 71 -4.09 -30.44 -7.65
C ARG A 71 -3.24 -29.62 -8.59
N SER A 72 -3.90 -28.81 -9.42
CA SER A 72 -3.27 -27.87 -10.33
C SER A 72 -2.52 -26.87 -9.46
N GLY A 73 -1.28 -27.22 -9.12
CA GLY A 73 -0.35 -26.42 -8.34
C GLY A 73 0.39 -25.42 -9.20
N SER A 74 -0.25 -24.89 -10.25
CA SER A 74 0.39 -24.00 -11.22
C SER A 74 -0.21 -22.59 -11.28
N ASP A 75 -0.96 -22.17 -10.25
CA ASP A 75 -1.40 -20.76 -10.09
C ASP A 75 -0.95 -20.11 -8.77
N GLU A 76 -0.17 -20.83 -7.95
CA GLU A 76 0.15 -20.39 -6.58
C GLU A 76 1.33 -19.39 -6.48
N SER A 77 1.93 -18.99 -7.61
CA SER A 77 3.14 -18.18 -7.64
C SER A 77 2.94 -16.75 -8.14
N GLN A 78 1.86 -16.45 -8.86
CA GLN A 78 1.55 -15.07 -9.29
C GLN A 78 0.64 -14.30 -8.31
N ASP A 79 -0.14 -15.00 -7.48
CA ASP A 79 -1.14 -14.37 -6.60
C ASP A 79 -0.63 -14.03 -5.18
N LYS A 80 0.67 -14.18 -4.91
CA LYS A 80 1.30 -13.89 -3.59
C LYS A 80 1.66 -12.41 -3.40
N LYS A 81 1.31 -11.52 -4.31
CA LYS A 81 1.62 -10.08 -4.21
C LYS A 81 0.55 -9.38 -3.36
N GLY A 82 0.88 -9.09 -2.10
CA GLY A 82 -0.03 -8.39 -1.20
C GLY A 82 -0.74 -9.27 -0.19
N LEU A 83 -0.22 -10.48 0.08
CA LEU A 83 -0.70 -11.33 1.18
C LEU A 83 0.41 -11.48 2.24
N THR A 84 0.02 -11.73 3.48
CA THR A 84 0.94 -12.24 4.50
C THR A 84 1.41 -13.65 4.14
N ALA A 85 2.48 -14.14 4.77
CA ALA A 85 2.96 -15.51 4.57
C ALA A 85 1.84 -16.55 4.82
N ASP A 86 0.96 -16.27 5.78
CA ASP A 86 -0.19 -17.13 6.10
C ASP A 86 -1.41 -16.97 5.19
N GLY A 87 -1.35 -16.12 4.16
CA GLY A 87 -2.41 -15.94 3.16
C GLY A 87 -3.49 -14.89 3.49
N VAL A 88 -3.23 -13.93 4.37
CA VAL A 88 -4.19 -12.84 4.68
C VAL A 88 -3.89 -11.61 3.83
N PRO A 89 -4.89 -10.96 3.20
CA PRO A 89 -4.64 -9.79 2.36
C PRO A 89 -4.11 -8.60 3.17
N LEU A 90 -2.99 -8.05 2.69
CA LEU A 90 -2.41 -6.81 3.19
C LEU A 90 -3.29 -5.63 2.80
N ALA A 91 -3.42 -4.67 3.71
CA ALA A 91 -4.20 -3.46 3.48
C ALA A 91 -3.72 -2.71 2.22
N GLY A 92 -4.66 -2.25 1.41
CA GLY A 92 -4.38 -1.37 0.28
C GLY A 92 -3.83 -0.03 0.76
N TRP A 93 -3.05 0.64 -0.09
CA TRP A 93 -2.40 1.91 0.26
C TRP A 93 -3.40 3.00 0.65
N TRP A 94 -4.48 3.17 -0.10
CA TRP A 94 -5.51 4.18 0.18
C TRP A 94 -6.20 4.00 1.54
N TRP A 95 -6.42 2.75 1.98
CA TRP A 95 -6.98 2.48 3.30
C TRP A 95 -6.03 2.88 4.42
N ARG A 96 -4.71 2.70 4.21
CA ARG A 96 -3.70 3.18 5.15
C ARG A 96 -3.68 4.70 5.20
N ALA A 97 -3.67 5.36 4.03
CA ALA A 97 -3.73 6.81 3.94
C ALA A 97 -4.96 7.39 4.66
N LEU A 98 -6.14 6.82 4.40
CA LEU A 98 -7.38 7.23 5.07
C LEU A 98 -7.31 7.02 6.59
N SER A 99 -6.82 5.86 7.05
CA SER A 99 -6.67 5.61 8.49
C SER A 99 -5.73 6.61 9.16
N THR A 100 -4.61 6.95 8.50
CA THR A 100 -3.65 7.96 9.01
C THR A 100 -4.29 9.34 9.12
N ILE A 101 -5.13 9.74 8.16
CA ILE A 101 -5.83 11.03 8.20
C ILE A 101 -6.80 11.08 9.38
N ILE A 102 -7.55 10.00 9.62
CA ILE A 102 -8.48 9.91 10.76
C ILE A 102 -7.70 9.99 12.08
N ASP A 103 -6.60 9.23 12.21
CA ASP A 103 -5.76 9.26 13.40
C ASP A 103 -5.12 10.63 13.63
N ALA A 104 -4.65 11.28 12.57
CA ALA A 104 -4.11 12.63 12.65
C ALA A 104 -5.17 13.61 13.16
N LEU A 105 -6.40 13.54 12.66
CA LEU A 105 -7.50 14.38 13.13
C LEU A 105 -7.79 14.16 14.62
N VAL A 106 -7.85 12.91 15.07
CA VAL A 106 -8.06 12.58 16.49
C VAL A 106 -6.99 13.23 17.36
N VAL A 107 -5.72 13.09 17.01
CA VAL A 107 -4.63 13.67 17.81
C VAL A 107 -4.58 15.19 17.70
N TRP A 108 -4.83 15.76 16.53
CA TRP A 108 -4.94 17.22 16.37
C TRP A 108 -6.03 17.82 17.23
N ILE A 109 -7.21 17.18 17.32
CA ILE A 109 -8.30 17.63 18.19
C ILE A 109 -7.87 17.59 19.66
N VAL A 110 -7.26 16.48 20.10
CA VAL A 110 -6.79 16.33 21.49
C VAL A 110 -5.75 17.39 21.82
N VAL A 111 -4.75 17.59 20.95
CA VAL A 111 -3.69 18.58 21.16
C VAL A 111 -4.24 20.00 21.10
N ALA A 112 -5.18 20.30 20.20
CA ALA A 112 -5.79 21.63 20.11
C ALA A 112 -6.54 22.01 21.40
N VAL A 113 -7.21 21.05 22.03
CA VAL A 113 -7.92 21.27 23.30
C VAL A 113 -6.94 21.41 24.46
N THR A 114 -5.90 20.57 24.54
CA THR A 114 -4.94 20.57 25.65
C THR A 114 -3.94 21.72 25.58
N MET A 115 -3.54 22.15 24.38
CA MET A 115 -2.54 23.19 24.13
C MET A 115 -3.13 24.49 23.58
N ARG A 116 -4.40 24.77 23.88
CA ARG A 116 -5.11 25.96 23.41
C ARG A 116 -4.34 27.27 23.69
N ASP A 117 -3.70 27.37 24.87
CA ASP A 117 -3.03 28.59 25.32
C ASP A 117 -1.73 28.81 24.53
N THR A 118 -0.98 27.74 24.24
CA THR A 118 0.18 27.76 23.34
C THR A 118 -0.23 28.15 21.92
N ILE A 119 -1.35 27.62 21.42
CA ILE A 119 -1.86 27.99 20.10
C ILE A 119 -2.22 29.47 20.03
N ALA A 120 -2.88 30.01 21.06
CA ALA A 120 -3.17 31.44 21.15
C ALA A 120 -1.87 32.29 21.20
N SER A 121 -0.87 31.84 21.96
CA SER A 121 0.46 32.48 22.02
C SER A 121 1.13 32.54 20.64
N ILE A 122 1.11 31.43 19.89
CA ILE A 122 1.65 31.37 18.53
C ILE A 122 0.97 32.39 17.63
N VAL A 123 -0.36 32.47 17.67
CA VAL A 123 -1.14 33.40 16.84
C VAL A 123 -0.80 34.85 17.19
N HIS A 124 -0.75 35.19 18.48
CA HIS A 124 -0.40 36.53 18.93
C HIS A 124 1.04 36.91 18.57
N GLY A 125 2.00 36.01 18.81
CA GLY A 125 3.41 36.24 18.49
C GLY A 125 3.65 36.39 17.00
N TYR A 126 2.92 35.62 16.16
CA TYR A 126 2.96 35.76 14.71
C TYR A 126 2.38 37.10 14.24
N GLN A 127 1.20 37.48 14.77
CA GLN A 127 0.58 38.78 14.46
C GLN A 127 1.47 39.96 14.87
N GLN A 128 2.11 39.85 16.03
CA GLN A 128 3.06 40.85 16.52
C GLN A 128 4.27 40.97 15.60
N PHE A 129 4.91 39.83 15.25
CA PHE A 129 6.05 39.80 14.34
C PHE A 129 5.73 40.42 12.98
N LEU A 130 4.58 40.08 12.39
CA LEU A 130 4.13 40.68 11.13
C LEU A 130 3.87 42.18 11.26
N GLY A 131 3.20 42.59 12.35
CA GLY A 131 2.88 43.99 12.60
C GLY A 131 4.13 44.86 12.79
N ASP A 132 5.11 44.37 13.56
CA ASP A 132 6.41 45.02 13.74
C ASP A 132 7.18 45.11 12.42
N SER A 133 7.22 44.00 11.67
CA SER A 133 7.91 43.93 10.39
C SER A 133 7.32 44.90 9.36
N MET A 134 5.99 44.94 9.22
CA MET A 134 5.31 45.86 8.31
C MET A 134 5.49 47.33 8.72
N ARG A 135 5.50 47.63 10.02
CA ARG A 135 5.80 49.00 10.51
C ARG A 135 7.21 49.42 10.14
N ALA A 136 8.21 48.56 10.32
CA ALA A 136 9.60 48.85 9.96
C ALA A 136 9.75 49.08 8.45
N ILE A 137 9.16 48.23 7.62
CA ILE A 137 9.20 48.36 6.17
C ILE A 137 8.51 49.65 5.70
N ASN A 138 7.34 49.97 6.25
CA ASN A 138 6.63 51.21 5.94
C ASN A 138 7.39 52.47 6.40
N ALA A 139 8.23 52.35 7.43
CA ALA A 139 9.14 53.42 7.88
C ALA A 139 10.40 53.55 6.99
N GLY A 140 10.52 52.75 5.92
CA GLY A 140 11.61 52.81 4.95
C GLY A 140 12.71 51.77 5.16
N ALA A 141 12.55 50.82 6.09
CA ALA A 141 13.49 49.71 6.23
C ALA A 141 13.40 48.77 5.02
N ASN A 142 14.53 48.21 4.60
CA ASN A 142 14.55 47.21 3.54
C ASN A 142 13.99 45.87 4.08
N PRO A 143 13.00 45.24 3.42
CA PRO A 143 12.45 43.95 3.83
C PRO A 143 13.49 42.86 4.07
N ALA A 144 14.60 42.87 3.31
CA ALA A 144 15.68 41.89 3.46
C ALA A 144 16.41 41.99 4.81
N ASP A 145 16.42 43.17 5.42
CA ASP A 145 17.07 43.41 6.73
C ASP A 145 16.11 43.15 7.89
N VAL A 146 14.81 43.27 7.64
CA VAL A 146 13.74 43.07 8.64
C VAL A 146 13.37 41.60 8.76
N ILE A 147 13.14 40.92 7.63
CA ILE A 147 12.69 39.52 7.59
C ILE A 147 13.90 38.65 7.27
N THR A 148 14.78 38.51 8.28
CA THR A 148 15.97 37.66 8.20
C THR A 148 15.71 36.30 8.85
N THR A 149 16.46 35.27 8.45
CA THR A 149 16.42 33.95 9.11
C THR A 149 16.63 34.08 10.62
N GLN A 150 17.51 34.99 11.05
CA GLN A 150 17.78 35.25 12.46
C GLN A 150 16.56 35.83 13.18
N SER A 151 15.91 36.83 12.59
CA SER A 151 14.70 37.43 13.17
C SER A 151 13.56 36.44 13.32
N LEU A 152 13.39 35.52 12.35
CA LEU A 152 12.40 34.45 12.45
C LEU A 152 12.76 33.48 13.57
N MET A 153 14.00 33.00 13.62
CA MET A 153 14.46 32.05 14.66
C MET A 153 14.34 32.61 16.08
N GLN A 154 14.47 33.93 16.24
CA GLN A 154 14.34 34.61 17.51
C GLN A 154 12.89 35.02 17.85
N ALA A 155 11.95 34.88 16.92
CA ALA A 155 10.57 35.24 17.16
C ALA A 155 9.92 34.28 18.16
N GLU A 156 9.19 34.84 19.12
CA GLU A 156 8.57 34.09 20.23
C GLU A 156 7.67 32.95 19.74
N PHE A 157 6.90 33.17 18.67
CA PHE A 157 6.00 32.17 18.09
C PHE A 157 6.74 30.93 17.55
N VAL A 158 8.02 31.03 17.19
CA VAL A 158 8.79 29.89 16.65
C VAL A 158 9.11 28.88 17.74
N ASN A 159 9.42 29.34 18.96
CA ASN A 159 9.63 28.45 20.10
C ASN A 159 8.36 27.71 20.47
N ASP A 160 7.23 28.42 20.53
CA ASP A 160 5.93 27.82 20.83
C ASP A 160 5.47 26.87 19.72
N MET A 161 5.74 27.21 18.46
CA MET A 161 5.46 26.32 17.33
C MET A 161 6.29 25.04 17.39
N SER A 162 7.58 25.14 17.74
CA SER A 162 8.46 23.98 17.94
C SER A 162 7.95 23.08 19.08
N ASN A 163 7.54 23.69 20.21
CA ASN A 163 6.94 22.98 21.33
C ASN A 163 5.64 22.26 20.94
N LEU A 164 4.77 22.94 20.18
CA LEU A 164 3.51 22.37 19.69
C LEU A 164 3.77 21.17 18.76
N VAL A 165 4.70 21.31 17.80
CA VAL A 165 5.06 20.22 16.88
C VAL A 165 5.62 19.02 17.65
N GLY A 166 6.54 19.26 18.59
CA GLY A 166 7.08 18.20 19.46
C GLY A 166 5.99 17.50 20.27
N ALA A 167 5.04 18.27 20.82
CA ALA A 167 3.91 17.74 21.56
C ALA A 167 2.96 16.90 20.70
N VAL A 168 2.70 17.30 19.45
CA VAL A 168 1.90 16.51 18.50
C VAL A 168 2.59 15.17 18.22
N ILE A 169 3.89 15.16 17.96
CA ILE A 169 4.66 13.93 17.70
C ILE A 169 4.62 13.00 18.93
N VAL A 170 4.90 13.54 20.12
CA VAL A 170 4.88 12.75 21.36
C VAL A 170 3.47 12.21 21.64
N SER A 171 2.44 13.04 21.50
CA SER A 171 1.04 12.65 21.71
C SER A 171 0.63 11.55 20.73
N GLN A 172 0.99 11.68 19.45
CA GLN A 172 0.73 10.66 18.43
C GLN A 172 1.46 9.35 18.73
N ALA A 173 2.70 9.39 19.19
CA ALA A 173 3.46 8.19 19.56
C ALA A 173 2.84 7.48 20.77
N ILE A 174 2.45 8.23 21.81
CA ILE A 174 1.76 7.69 22.98
C ILE A 174 0.42 7.07 22.58
N TYR A 175 -0.38 7.79 21.79
CA TYR A 175 -1.66 7.32 21.26
C TYR A 175 -1.49 6.02 20.47
N GLN A 176 -0.53 5.96 19.54
CA GLN A 176 -0.25 4.75 18.77
C GLN A 176 0.16 3.59 19.66
N PHE A 177 1.05 3.81 20.64
CA PHE A 177 1.48 2.78 21.56
C PHE A 177 0.30 2.19 22.35
N ILE A 178 -0.54 3.04 22.95
CA ILE A 178 -1.71 2.61 23.72
C ILE A 178 -2.67 1.83 22.82
N MET A 179 -3.01 2.36 21.64
CA MET A 179 -3.96 1.72 20.74
C MET A 179 -3.47 0.39 20.16
N LEU A 180 -2.19 0.29 19.82
CA LEU A 180 -1.62 -0.96 19.29
C LEU A 180 -1.54 -2.06 20.35
N THR A 181 -1.25 -1.70 21.60
CA THR A 181 -1.22 -2.66 22.71
C THR A 181 -2.61 -3.10 23.14
N ALA A 182 -3.58 -2.19 23.17
CA ALA A 182 -4.95 -2.48 23.57
C ALA A 182 -5.77 -3.16 22.48
N CYS A 183 -5.70 -2.66 21.24
CA CYS A 183 -6.63 -2.97 20.17
C CYS A 183 -5.98 -3.60 18.92
N ALA A 184 -4.65 -3.71 18.88
CA ALA A 184 -3.91 -4.13 17.68
C ALA A 184 -4.23 -3.28 16.44
N GLY A 185 -4.54 -2.00 16.64
CA GLY A 185 -4.84 -1.03 15.61
C GLY A 185 -5.22 0.31 16.22
N SER A 186 -4.92 1.41 15.53
CA SER A 186 -5.38 2.76 15.89
C SER A 186 -6.87 2.95 15.59
N VAL A 187 -7.50 4.00 16.10
CA VAL A 187 -8.93 4.29 15.86
C VAL A 187 -9.22 4.38 14.37
N GLY A 188 -8.41 5.11 13.60
CA GLY A 188 -8.54 5.21 12.15
C GLY A 188 -8.38 3.86 11.46
N GLN A 189 -7.46 3.02 11.94
CA GLN A 189 -7.30 1.67 11.41
C GLN A 189 -8.53 0.80 11.69
N LEU A 190 -9.04 0.82 12.92
CA LEU A 190 -10.21 0.03 13.32
C LEU A 190 -11.46 0.45 12.55
N ILE A 191 -11.69 1.76 12.37
CA ILE A 191 -12.80 2.30 11.56
C ILE A 191 -12.70 1.82 10.11
N CYS A 192 -11.49 1.78 9.54
CA CYS A 192 -11.24 1.28 8.20
C CYS A 192 -11.25 -0.26 8.09
N GLY A 193 -11.52 -0.99 9.17
CA GLY A 193 -11.46 -2.45 9.23
C GLY A 193 -10.04 -3.00 9.03
N LEU A 194 -9.03 -2.23 9.45
CA LEU A 194 -7.62 -2.59 9.38
C LEU A 194 -7.15 -3.12 10.73
N ARG A 195 -6.14 -3.97 10.68
CA ARG A 195 -5.49 -4.51 11.88
C ARG A 195 -3.99 -4.61 11.69
N VAL A 196 -3.27 -4.36 12.76
CA VAL A 196 -1.81 -4.51 12.83
C VAL A 196 -1.48 -5.89 13.40
N VAL A 197 -0.68 -6.63 12.64
CA VAL A 197 -0.21 -7.97 13.00
C VAL A 197 1.31 -8.03 12.89
N THR A 198 1.92 -9.03 13.51
CA THR A 198 3.34 -9.32 13.27
C THR A 198 3.57 -9.84 11.85
N VAL A 199 4.74 -9.55 11.27
CA VAL A 199 5.09 -9.99 9.92
C VAL A 199 4.85 -11.48 9.73
N GLY A 200 4.20 -11.83 8.62
CA GLY A 200 3.91 -13.21 8.25
C GLY A 200 2.68 -13.81 8.93
N LYS A 201 2.39 -13.38 10.16
CA LYS A 201 1.39 -13.97 11.07
C LYS A 201 0.01 -13.30 10.96
N GLY A 202 -0.57 -13.31 9.76
CA GLY A 202 -1.84 -12.63 9.49
C GLY A 202 -3.06 -13.28 10.15
N LYS A 203 -3.01 -14.59 10.41
CA LYS A 203 -4.11 -15.36 11.02
C LYS A 203 -4.12 -15.31 12.54
N GLU A 204 -3.05 -14.83 13.17
CA GLU A 204 -2.99 -14.74 14.62
C GLU A 204 -3.91 -13.62 15.11
N ASN A 205 -4.97 -14.01 15.84
CA ASN A 205 -5.89 -13.07 16.48
C ASN A 205 -5.34 -12.46 17.78
N ARG A 206 -4.06 -12.69 18.09
CA ARG A 206 -3.44 -12.19 19.33
C ARG A 206 -3.17 -10.69 19.24
N ARG A 207 -3.26 -10.00 20.37
CA ARG A 207 -2.83 -8.59 20.48
C ARG A 207 -1.34 -8.48 20.19
N LEU A 208 -0.93 -7.33 19.66
CA LEU A 208 0.47 -7.05 19.39
C LEU A 208 1.25 -7.04 20.71
N VAL A 209 2.43 -7.67 20.73
CA VAL A 209 3.28 -7.67 21.91
C VAL A 209 3.72 -6.24 22.22
N TRP A 210 3.63 -5.84 23.50
CA TRP A 210 3.84 -4.45 23.91
C TRP A 210 5.16 -3.84 23.45
N TRP A 211 6.26 -4.60 23.47
CA TRP A 211 7.56 -4.10 23.02
C TRP A 211 7.58 -3.79 21.51
N ARG A 212 6.83 -4.54 20.68
CA ARG A 212 6.72 -4.26 19.25
C ARG A 212 5.90 -3.01 18.99
N ALA A 213 4.84 -2.80 19.77
CA ALA A 213 4.09 -1.55 19.74
C ALA A 213 4.98 -0.38 20.13
N LEU A 214 5.83 -0.54 21.15
CA LEU A 214 6.76 0.50 21.60
C LEU A 214 7.79 0.83 20.53
N ILE A 215 8.45 -0.18 19.94
CA ILE A 215 9.43 0.03 18.86
C ILE A 215 8.76 0.69 17.66
N ARG A 216 7.54 0.29 17.31
CA ARG A 216 6.79 0.89 16.20
C ARG A 216 6.51 2.37 16.47
N ALA A 217 6.01 2.71 17.64
CA ALA A 217 5.71 4.09 18.03
C ALA A 217 6.99 4.95 18.11
N ALA A 218 8.07 4.41 18.69
CA ALA A 218 9.36 5.07 18.75
C ALA A 218 9.97 5.29 17.36
N ALA A 219 9.93 4.28 16.49
CA ALA A 219 10.41 4.39 15.11
C ALA A 219 9.60 5.43 14.31
N TRP A 220 8.28 5.50 14.52
CA TRP A 220 7.45 6.54 13.93
C TRP A 220 7.87 7.94 14.43
N ALA A 221 8.06 8.12 15.74
CA ALA A 221 8.51 9.39 16.30
C ALA A 221 9.90 9.80 15.78
N CYS A 222 10.84 8.86 15.68
CA CYS A 222 12.17 9.12 15.13
C CYS A 222 12.12 9.54 13.65
N VAL A 223 11.24 8.92 12.86
CA VAL A 223 11.00 9.34 11.46
C VAL A 223 10.47 10.77 11.43
N GLU A 224 9.55 11.13 12.30
CA GLU A 224 8.93 12.46 12.30
C GLU A 224 9.86 13.56 12.83
N ILE A 225 10.70 13.23 13.81
CA ILE A 225 11.77 14.11 14.28
C ILE A 225 12.82 14.30 13.18
N GLY A 226 13.26 13.21 12.52
CA GLY A 226 14.20 13.29 11.40
C GLY A 226 13.63 14.08 10.21
N ASN A 227 12.32 14.04 10.02
CA ASN A 227 11.64 14.79 8.97
C ASN A 227 11.72 16.31 9.17
N GLN A 228 11.91 16.81 10.40
CA GLN A 228 12.12 18.25 10.63
C GLN A 228 13.40 18.78 9.97
N PHE A 229 14.38 17.89 9.72
CA PHE A 229 15.64 18.25 9.07
C PHE A 229 15.67 17.91 7.57
N ILE A 230 15.08 16.77 7.18
CA ILE A 230 15.16 16.24 5.82
C ILE A 230 13.94 16.60 4.97
N VAL A 231 12.78 16.89 5.59
CA VAL A 231 11.46 17.22 5.00
C VAL A 231 10.84 16.13 4.11
N LEU A 232 11.65 15.25 3.51
CA LEU A 232 11.24 14.20 2.60
C LEU A 232 11.11 12.81 3.25
N LEU A 233 11.50 12.67 4.53
CA LEU A 233 11.55 11.37 5.19
C LEU A 233 10.13 10.80 5.43
N THR A 234 9.20 11.65 5.84
CA THR A 234 7.80 11.27 6.09
C THR A 234 7.04 10.95 4.80
N PRO A 235 7.04 11.82 3.75
CA PRO A 235 6.43 11.48 2.46
C PRO A 235 6.99 10.17 1.88
N PHE A 236 8.31 9.99 1.94
CA PHE A 236 8.95 8.76 1.48
C PHE A 236 8.45 7.53 2.25
N SER A 237 8.38 7.61 3.59
CA SER A 237 7.88 6.53 4.45
C SER A 237 6.43 6.13 4.12
N TYR A 238 5.56 7.10 3.83
CA TYR A 238 4.16 6.84 3.48
C TYR A 238 3.96 6.33 2.04
N LEU A 239 4.88 6.64 1.12
CA LEU A 239 4.84 6.15 -0.27
C LEU A 239 5.50 4.77 -0.43
N MET A 240 6.44 4.42 0.45
CA MET A 240 7.16 3.13 0.50
C MET A 240 6.27 1.88 0.28
N PRO A 241 5.04 1.77 0.83
CA PRO A 241 4.18 0.60 0.60
C PRO A 241 3.69 0.41 -0.83
N LEU A 242 3.78 1.43 -1.71
CA LEU A 242 3.35 1.33 -3.11
C LEU A 242 4.31 0.47 -3.95
N TRP A 243 5.60 0.49 -3.61
CA TRP A 243 6.64 -0.21 -4.39
C TRP A 243 7.12 -1.50 -3.74
N GLN A 244 6.82 -1.72 -2.46
CA GLN A 244 7.28 -2.88 -1.70
C GLN A 244 6.27 -4.02 -1.65
N ARG A 245 6.77 -5.24 -1.82
CA ARG A 245 5.95 -6.47 -1.75
C ARG A 245 5.30 -6.67 -0.39
N SER A 246 5.99 -6.31 0.69
CA SER A 246 5.49 -6.41 2.07
C SER A 246 4.52 -5.28 2.45
N ARG A 247 4.39 -4.24 1.60
CA ARG A 247 3.58 -3.02 1.82
C ARG A 247 3.82 -2.43 3.22
N GLN A 248 5.07 -2.17 3.61
CA GLN A 248 5.41 -1.62 4.93
C GLN A 248 5.88 -0.18 4.83
N THR A 249 5.58 0.61 5.85
CA THR A 249 6.25 1.90 6.13
C THR A 249 7.57 1.65 6.87
N ILE A 250 8.40 2.69 7.05
CA ILE A 250 9.67 2.56 7.78
C ILE A 250 9.44 2.03 9.22
N HIS A 251 8.46 2.59 9.92
CA HIS A 251 8.13 2.18 11.29
C HIS A 251 7.52 0.76 11.35
N ASP A 252 6.76 0.36 10.33
CA ASP A 252 6.22 -1.00 10.23
C ASP A 252 7.36 -2.02 10.08
N ALA A 253 8.34 -1.71 9.22
CA ALA A 253 9.48 -2.56 8.93
C ALA A 253 10.41 -2.71 10.15
N VAL A 254 10.73 -1.60 10.83
CA VAL A 254 11.56 -1.60 12.05
C VAL A 254 10.92 -2.42 13.17
N ALA A 255 9.60 -2.36 13.33
CA ALA A 255 8.88 -3.13 14.34
C ALA A 255 8.55 -4.58 13.93
N GLY A 256 8.81 -4.94 12.67
CA GLY A 256 8.41 -6.23 12.11
C GLY A 256 6.88 -6.43 12.17
N THR A 257 6.13 -5.42 11.76
CA THR A 257 4.65 -5.42 11.73
C THR A 257 4.11 -5.20 10.32
N GLN A 258 2.88 -5.66 10.08
CA GLN A 258 2.15 -5.50 8.82
C GLN A 258 0.71 -5.08 9.12
N VAL A 259 0.14 -4.24 8.25
CA VAL A 259 -1.28 -3.89 8.32
C VAL A 259 -2.05 -4.76 7.34
N ILE A 260 -2.99 -5.52 7.87
CA ILE A 260 -3.91 -6.37 7.12
C ILE A 260 -5.30 -5.74 7.09
N ARG A 261 -6.10 -6.15 6.11
CA ARG A 261 -7.54 -5.89 6.10
C ARG A 261 -8.22 -7.25 6.08
N PRO A 262 -8.67 -7.78 7.23
CA PRO A 262 -9.42 -9.03 7.24
C PRO A 262 -10.57 -8.89 6.25
N GLY A 263 -10.67 -9.82 5.30
CA GLY A 263 -11.86 -9.90 4.48
C GLY A 263 -13.05 -9.98 5.44
N ARG A 264 -14.09 -9.18 5.20
CA ARG A 264 -15.36 -9.31 5.90
C ARG A 264 -15.72 -10.79 5.75
N GLN A 265 -15.61 -11.58 6.81
CA GLN A 265 -16.24 -12.90 6.80
C GLN A 265 -17.70 -12.54 6.60
N ALA A 266 -18.25 -12.89 5.43
CA ALA A 266 -19.68 -12.92 5.27
C ALA A 266 -20.14 -13.85 6.40
N ASP A 267 -20.81 -13.26 7.39
CA ASP A 267 -21.30 -13.96 8.54
C ASP A 267 -22.11 -15.15 8.02
N ALA A 268 -21.61 -16.34 8.34
CA ALA A 268 -22.37 -17.55 8.23
C ALA A 268 -23.33 -17.56 9.41
N GLU A 269 -24.48 -16.90 9.25
CA GLU A 269 -25.71 -17.15 10.01
C GLU A 269 -26.92 -17.02 9.07
#